data_AF-A0A3S2AKR6-F1
#
_entry.id   AF-A0A3S2AKR6-F1
#
_cell.length_a   1.000
_cell.length_b   1.000
_cell.length_c   1.000
_cell.angle_alpha   90.00
_cell.angle_beta   90.00
_cell.angle_gamma   90.00
#
_symmetry.space_group_name_H-M   'P 1'
#
loop_
_entity.id
_entity.type
_entity.pdbx_description
1 polymer ?
#
loop_
_entity_poly.entity_id
_entity_poly.type
_entity_poly.pdbx_seq_one_letter_code
_entity_poly.pdbx_strand_id
1 'polypeptide(L)'
;MVAPRAVWKGFLRVGSVSCGVKIVGATSEASKIHFKILNRSDGLPVKSAYVDEGTGDVVEAEDQIKGYEADKGDFIHVEPDEIKKLKLTSQHTLDVDSFVPVAEIDTRYLEKPYYLIPADGASLEAFAVLRDAMAKKRVAARSCVVLYQRGREVLIQPFEKGMLLTELRTHNEMTSEDTVFNDVK
;
A
#
# COMPACT_ATOMS: atom_id res chain seq x y z
N MET A 1 -13.39 12.13 -19.33
CA MET A 1 -12.40 11.24 -18.70
C MET A 1 -12.55 11.40 -17.20
N VAL A 2 -12.94 10.35 -16.46
CA VAL A 2 -13.14 10.44 -15.00
C VAL A 2 -11.78 10.71 -14.36
N ALA A 3 -11.65 11.79 -13.59
CA ALA A 3 -10.42 12.10 -12.88
C ALA A 3 -10.09 10.93 -11.93
N PRO A 4 -8.89 10.35 -12.00
CA PRO A 4 -8.59 9.16 -11.23
C PRO A 4 -8.64 9.49 -9.73
N ARG A 5 -9.42 8.70 -8.98
CA ARG A 5 -9.68 8.93 -7.56
C ARG A 5 -8.41 8.68 -6.75
N ALA A 6 -8.02 9.66 -5.95
CA ALA A 6 -6.91 9.50 -5.01
C ALA A 6 -7.25 8.44 -3.96
N VAL A 7 -6.34 7.48 -3.76
CA VAL A 7 -6.44 6.42 -2.75
C VAL A 7 -5.91 6.89 -1.39
N TRP A 8 -5.04 7.90 -1.39
CA TRP A 8 -4.47 8.50 -0.20
C TRP A 8 -4.12 9.98 -0.43
N LYS A 9 -4.14 10.78 0.63
CA LYS A 9 -3.72 12.18 0.65
C LYS A 9 -2.90 12.45 1.90
N GLY A 10 -1.90 13.32 1.77
CA GLY A 10 -1.06 13.73 2.88
C GLY A 10 0.08 14.62 2.40
N PHE A 11 1.21 14.54 3.07
CA PHE A 11 2.40 15.34 2.77
C PHE A 11 3.57 14.45 2.34
N LEU A 12 4.48 14.97 1.52
CA LEU A 12 5.80 14.39 1.29
C LEU A 12 6.82 15.31 1.97
N ARG A 13 7.61 14.75 2.89
CA ARG A 13 8.60 15.49 3.67
C ARG A 13 10.01 15.00 3.35
N VAL A 14 10.90 15.94 3.04
CA VAL A 14 12.33 15.71 2.83
C VAL A 14 13.09 16.69 3.70
N GLY A 15 13.59 16.23 4.85
CA GLY A 15 14.18 17.10 5.86
C GLY A 15 13.16 18.14 6.34
N SER A 16 13.45 19.43 6.13
CA SER A 16 12.56 20.55 6.49
C SER A 16 11.55 20.93 5.39
N VAL A 17 11.68 20.38 4.19
CA VAL A 17 10.77 20.68 3.07
C VAL A 17 9.58 19.74 3.13
N SER A 18 8.37 20.30 3.06
CA SER A 18 7.11 19.53 3.03
C SER A 18 6.22 20.02 1.88
N CYS A 19 5.61 19.11 1.13
CA CYS A 19 4.63 19.44 0.09
C CYS A 19 3.40 18.55 0.16
N GLY A 20 2.21 19.10 -0.09
CA GLY A 20 0.98 18.31 -0.14
C GLY A 20 0.95 17.41 -1.37
N VAL A 21 0.63 16.13 -1.19
CA VAL A 21 0.58 15.14 -2.26
C VAL A 21 -0.64 14.23 -2.18
N LYS A 22 -0.97 13.62 -3.32
CA LYS A 22 -2.00 12.59 -3.48
C LYS A 22 -1.40 11.38 -4.14
N ILE A 23 -1.79 10.20 -3.67
CA ILE A 23 -1.48 8.92 -4.30
C ILE A 23 -2.69 8.50 -5.14
N VAL A 24 -2.43 8.11 -6.38
CA VAL A 24 -3.43 7.69 -7.37
C VAL A 24 -2.98 6.35 -7.94
N GLY A 25 -3.88 5.36 -8.08
CA GLY A 25 -3.51 4.06 -8.66
C GLY A 25 -2.98 4.20 -10.08
N ALA A 26 -1.83 3.57 -10.39
CA ALA A 26 -1.29 3.51 -11.75
C ALA A 26 -1.91 2.38 -12.59
N THR A 27 -2.51 1.40 -11.92
CA THR A 27 -3.26 0.30 -12.54
C THR A 27 -4.76 0.49 -12.32
N SER A 28 -5.56 0.23 -13.36
CA SER A 28 -7.01 0.16 -13.23
C SER A 28 -7.43 -1.28 -12.96
N GLU A 29 -8.32 -1.50 -11.98
CA GLU A 29 -9.00 -2.77 -11.81
C GLU A 29 -10.22 -2.92 -12.72
N ALA A 30 -10.52 -1.93 -13.58
CA ALA A 30 -11.71 -1.95 -14.45
C ALA A 30 -11.74 -3.13 -15.44
N SER A 31 -10.59 -3.74 -15.74
CA SER A 31 -10.50 -4.94 -16.58
C SER A 31 -10.68 -6.24 -15.79
N LYS A 32 -10.67 -6.22 -14.45
CA LYS A 32 -10.90 -7.40 -13.63
C LYS A 32 -12.40 -7.74 -13.67
N ILE A 33 -12.71 -8.90 -14.23
CA ILE A 33 -14.08 -9.43 -14.23
C ILE A 33 -14.42 -9.81 -12.79
N HIS A 34 -15.35 -9.07 -12.18
CA HIS A 34 -15.90 -9.42 -10.87
C HIS A 34 -17.10 -10.34 -11.04
N PHE A 35 -16.97 -11.58 -10.60
CA PHE A 35 -18.09 -12.50 -10.49
C PHE A 35 -18.85 -12.22 -9.21
N LYS A 36 -20.18 -12.07 -9.33
CA LYS A 36 -21.07 -12.18 -8.17
C LYS A 36 -21.40 -13.64 -7.98
N ILE A 37 -21.35 -14.11 -6.73
CA ILE A 37 -21.89 -15.44 -6.41
C ILE A 37 -23.41 -15.33 -6.51
N LEU A 38 -24.02 -16.17 -7.34
CA LEU A 38 -25.46 -16.20 -7.55
C LEU A 38 -26.02 -17.49 -6.97
N ASN A 39 -27.21 -17.42 -6.39
CA ASN A 39 -27.97 -18.60 -6.07
C ASN A 39 -28.42 -19.27 -7.37
N ARG A 40 -28.12 -20.57 -7.52
CA ARG A 40 -28.40 -21.33 -8.74
C ARG A 40 -29.91 -21.42 -9.03
N SER A 41 -30.78 -21.38 -8.02
CA SER A 41 -32.22 -21.57 -8.22
C SER A 41 -32.93 -20.33 -8.77
N ASP A 42 -32.50 -19.13 -8.39
CA ASP A 42 -33.18 -17.86 -8.71
C ASP A 42 -32.28 -16.85 -9.47
N GLY A 43 -30.98 -17.14 -9.59
CA GLY A 43 -29.99 -16.26 -10.23
C GLY A 43 -29.69 -14.98 -9.45
N LEU A 44 -30.16 -14.85 -8.20
CA LEU A 44 -29.98 -13.66 -7.40
C LEU A 44 -28.61 -13.68 -6.69
N PRO A 45 -27.96 -12.51 -6.50
CA PRO A 45 -26.71 -12.44 -5.74
C PRO A 45 -26.88 -12.90 -4.30
N VAL A 46 -26.00 -13.76 -3.81
CA VAL A 46 -25.96 -14.17 -2.40
C VAL A 46 -25.13 -13.19 -1.58
N LYS A 47 -25.49 -13.05 -0.29
CA LYS A 47 -24.72 -12.31 0.71
C LYS A 47 -23.92 -13.29 1.55
N SER A 48 -22.67 -12.95 1.84
CA SER A 48 -21.85 -13.69 2.81
C SER A 48 -22.23 -13.26 4.24
N ALA A 49 -22.34 -14.24 5.14
CA ALA A 49 -22.50 -14.02 6.57
C ALA A 49 -21.40 -14.79 7.31
N TYR A 50 -20.86 -14.21 8.37
CA TYR A 50 -19.97 -14.92 9.28
C TYR A 50 -20.84 -15.66 10.30
N VAL A 51 -20.55 -16.94 10.52
CA VAL A 51 -21.35 -17.84 11.35
C VAL A 51 -20.43 -18.44 12.41
N ASP A 52 -20.87 -18.47 13.66
CA ASP A 52 -20.13 -19.06 14.78
C ASP A 52 -19.97 -20.57 14.58
N GLU A 53 -18.75 -21.08 14.71
CA GLU A 53 -18.46 -22.50 14.46
C GLU A 53 -19.10 -23.44 15.50
N GLY A 54 -19.35 -22.95 16.73
CA GLY A 54 -19.94 -23.74 17.81
C GLY A 54 -21.46 -23.73 17.77
N THR A 55 -22.08 -22.56 17.60
CA THR A 55 -23.54 -22.42 17.66
C THR A 55 -24.23 -22.51 16.30
N GLY A 56 -23.52 -22.19 15.21
CA GLY A 56 -24.11 -22.09 13.88
C GLY A 56 -24.95 -20.83 13.66
N ASP A 57 -24.91 -19.87 14.59
CA ASP A 57 -25.62 -18.59 14.48
C ASP A 57 -24.79 -17.56 13.72
N VAL A 58 -25.48 -16.65 13.03
CA VAL A 58 -24.82 -15.53 12.34
C VAL A 58 -24.26 -14.56 13.38
N VAL A 59 -22.97 -14.25 13.25
CA VAL A 59 -22.29 -13.26 14.11
C VAL A 59 -22.40 -11.90 13.44
N GLU A 60 -23.04 -10.96 14.11
CA GLU A 60 -23.16 -9.58 13.64
C GLU A 60 -21.81 -8.87 13.63
N ALA A 61 -21.66 -7.86 12.77
CA ALA A 61 -20.37 -7.19 12.57
C ALA A 61 -19.82 -6.51 13.84
N GLU A 62 -20.70 -6.15 14.78
CA GLU A 62 -20.34 -5.53 16.06
C GLU A 62 -19.70 -6.53 17.04
N ASP A 63 -20.05 -7.81 16.90
CA ASP A 63 -19.55 -8.90 17.75
C ASP A 63 -18.34 -9.62 17.12
N GLN A 64 -17.92 -9.21 15.92
CA GLN A 64 -16.76 -9.77 15.22
C GLN A 64 -15.45 -9.11 15.66
N ILE A 65 -14.60 -9.87 16.35
CA ILE A 65 -13.23 -9.48 16.72
C ILE A 65 -12.19 -10.25 15.88
N LYS A 66 -10.93 -9.78 15.86
CA LYS A 66 -9.83 -10.50 15.22
C LYS A 66 -9.04 -11.29 16.27
N GLY A 67 -8.88 -12.59 16.06
CA GLY A 67 -7.95 -13.42 16.84
C GLY A 67 -6.62 -13.60 16.11
N TYR A 68 -5.51 -13.50 16.83
CA TYR A 68 -4.20 -13.98 16.38
C TYR A 68 -3.87 -15.29 17.11
N GLU A 69 -3.73 -16.40 16.38
CA GLU A 69 -3.41 -17.70 16.98
C GLU A 69 -1.94 -17.69 17.46
N ALA A 70 -1.74 -17.72 18.78
CA ALA A 70 -0.42 -17.73 19.39
C ALA A 70 0.10 -19.17 19.56
N ASP A 71 -0.80 -20.09 19.93
CA ASP A 71 -0.60 -21.53 20.01
C ASP A 71 -1.90 -22.23 19.56
N LYS A 72 -1.85 -23.53 19.24
CA LYS A 72 -3.02 -24.27 18.71
C LYS A 72 -4.26 -24.11 19.59
N GLY A 73 -5.22 -23.33 19.10
CA GLY A 73 -6.49 -23.05 19.77
C GLY A 73 -6.45 -21.95 20.84
N ASP A 74 -5.33 -21.24 21.02
CA ASP A 74 -5.23 -20.06 21.87
C ASP A 74 -5.11 -18.80 21.01
N PHE A 75 -6.13 -17.96 21.06
CA PHE A 75 -6.25 -16.76 20.24
C PHE A 75 -6.05 -15.52 21.09
N ILE A 76 -5.04 -14.72 20.75
CA ILE A 76 -4.91 -13.37 21.28
C ILE A 76 -5.98 -12.52 20.60
N HIS A 77 -6.95 -12.06 21.41
CA HIS A 77 -8.01 -11.18 20.94
C HIS A 77 -7.44 -9.80 20.65
N VAL A 78 -7.71 -9.30 19.45
CA VAL A 78 -7.32 -7.97 19.01
C VAL A 78 -8.57 -7.19 18.69
N GLU A 79 -8.94 -6.28 19.59
CA GLU A 79 -10.12 -5.45 19.40
C GLU A 79 -9.93 -4.49 18.21
N PRO A 80 -10.97 -4.23 17.40
CA PRO A 80 -10.88 -3.29 16.27
C PRO A 80 -10.35 -1.91 16.68
N ASP A 81 -10.66 -1.45 17.90
CA ASP A 81 -10.22 -0.17 18.44
C ASP A 81 -8.78 -0.17 18.95
N GLU A 82 -8.23 -1.31 19.39
CA GLU A 82 -6.81 -1.46 19.70
C GLU A 82 -5.96 -1.40 18.42
N ILE A 83 -6.44 -2.04 17.34
CA ILE A 83 -5.83 -1.94 16.01
C ILE A 83 -5.81 -0.48 15.53
N LYS A 84 -6.88 0.28 15.77
CA LYS A 84 -6.93 1.72 15.42
C LYS A 84 -5.94 2.54 16.24
N LYS A 85 -5.79 2.26 17.55
CA LYS A 85 -4.85 2.97 18.44
C LYS A 85 -3.39 2.69 18.09
N LEU A 86 -3.04 1.44 17.77
CA LEU A 86 -1.68 1.06 17.35
C LEU A 86 -1.29 1.64 15.98
N LYS A 87 -2.25 1.82 15.07
CA LYS A 87 -2.01 2.37 13.71
C LYS A 87 -1.81 3.89 13.67
N LEU A 88 -1.96 4.60 14.79
CA LEU A 88 -2.10 6.06 14.80
C LEU A 88 -0.77 6.85 14.87
N THR A 89 0.40 6.21 14.76
CA THR A 89 1.68 6.92 14.97
C THR A 89 2.37 7.38 13.68
N SER A 90 2.00 6.88 12.49
CA SER A 90 2.52 7.45 11.24
C SER A 90 1.54 8.47 10.69
N GLN A 91 1.86 9.73 10.94
CA GLN A 91 1.23 10.94 10.41
C GLN A 91 0.94 10.77 8.92
N HIS A 92 -0.09 11.44 8.38
CA HIS A 92 -0.41 11.49 6.94
C HIS A 92 0.72 12.17 6.15
N THR A 93 1.92 11.60 6.18
CA THR A 93 3.18 12.15 5.74
C THR A 93 4.07 11.00 5.29
N LEU A 94 4.56 11.10 4.07
CA LEU A 94 5.65 10.31 3.51
C LEU A 94 6.94 10.98 3.95
N ASP A 95 7.52 10.52 5.05
CA ASP A 95 8.84 10.97 5.48
C ASP A 95 9.92 10.23 4.68
N VAL A 96 10.76 10.99 3.96
CA VAL A 96 11.86 10.41 3.20
C VAL A 96 13.03 10.11 4.12
N ASP A 97 13.31 8.83 4.32
CA ASP A 97 14.39 8.34 5.20
C ASP A 97 15.76 8.45 4.51
N SER A 98 15.80 8.15 3.22
CA SER A 98 17.05 8.05 2.46
C SER A 98 16.81 8.13 0.96
N PHE A 99 17.89 8.38 0.22
CA PHE A 99 17.90 8.35 -1.24
C PHE A 99 18.80 7.21 -1.72
N VAL A 100 18.35 6.47 -2.72
CA VAL A 100 19.09 5.37 -3.35
C VAL A 100 19.32 5.68 -4.83
N PRO A 101 20.49 5.37 -5.41
CA PRO A 101 20.70 5.51 -6.84
C PRO A 101 19.71 4.64 -7.64
N VAL A 102 19.12 5.21 -8.70
CA VAL A 102 18.13 4.49 -9.50
C VAL A 102 18.71 3.23 -10.15
N ALA A 103 20.01 3.25 -10.47
CA ALA A 103 20.72 2.13 -11.07
C ALA A 103 20.92 0.93 -10.12
N GLU A 104 20.80 1.12 -8.80
CA GLU A 104 20.97 0.07 -7.79
C GLU A 104 19.63 -0.60 -7.41
N ILE A 105 18.52 -0.13 -7.98
CA ILE A 105 17.20 -0.69 -7.68
C ILE A 105 17.05 -2.02 -8.41
N ASP A 106 17.04 -3.10 -7.64
CA ASP A 106 16.65 -4.42 -8.12
C ASP A 106 15.13 -4.45 -8.37
N THR A 107 14.76 -4.64 -9.62
CA THR A 107 13.36 -4.63 -10.07
C THR A 107 12.53 -5.76 -9.46
N ARG A 108 13.16 -6.83 -8.96
CA ARG A 108 12.47 -7.93 -8.26
C ARG A 108 11.77 -7.48 -6.98
N TYR A 109 12.23 -6.39 -6.37
CA TYR A 109 11.61 -5.82 -5.17
C TYR A 109 10.42 -4.90 -5.49
N LEU A 110 10.17 -4.53 -6.75
CA LEU A 110 9.10 -3.61 -7.12
C LEU A 110 7.76 -4.35 -7.27
N GLU A 111 6.78 -4.04 -6.43
CA GLU A 111 5.49 -4.74 -6.41
C GLU A 111 4.39 -3.99 -7.15
N LYS A 112 3.93 -2.86 -6.61
CA LYS A 112 2.70 -2.20 -7.07
C LYS A 112 2.89 -0.70 -7.31
N PRO A 113 2.67 -0.21 -8.54
CA PRO A 113 2.88 1.20 -8.88
C PRO A 113 1.66 2.09 -8.60
N TYR A 114 1.96 3.33 -8.22
CA TYR A 114 1.04 4.44 -8.04
C TYR A 114 1.65 5.73 -8.59
N TYR A 115 0.80 6.64 -9.04
CA TYR A 115 1.21 8.01 -9.33
C TYR A 115 1.13 8.85 -8.08
N LEU A 116 2.19 9.61 -7.82
CA LEU A 116 2.24 10.65 -6.80
C LEU A 116 2.14 12.00 -7.50
N ILE A 117 1.15 12.79 -7.11
CA ILE A 117 0.84 14.10 -7.70
C ILE A 117 0.69 15.17 -6.61
N PRO A 118 0.91 16.46 -6.91
CA PRO A 118 0.67 17.54 -5.96
C PRO A 118 -0.80 17.60 -5.53
N ALA A 119 -1.05 17.92 -4.26
CA ALA A 119 -2.40 17.97 -3.72
C ALA A 119 -3.20 19.18 -4.20
N ASP A 120 -2.54 20.30 -4.44
CA ASP A 120 -3.13 21.59 -4.81
C ASP A 120 -2.09 22.47 -5.52
N GLY A 121 -2.52 23.67 -5.92
CA GLY A 121 -1.66 24.64 -6.60
C GLY A 121 -0.50 25.12 -5.73
N ALA A 122 -0.69 25.25 -4.41
CA ALA A 122 0.35 25.69 -3.48
C ALA A 122 1.50 24.67 -3.36
N SER A 123 1.20 23.38 -3.57
CA SER A 123 2.19 22.29 -3.51
C SER A 123 2.99 22.11 -4.79
N LEU A 124 2.61 22.76 -5.91
CA LEU A 124 3.21 22.53 -7.24
C LEU A 124 4.71 22.83 -7.28
N GLU A 125 5.12 23.98 -6.74
CA GLU A 125 6.50 24.45 -6.80
C GLU A 125 7.42 23.53 -6.01
N ALA A 126 7.11 23.28 -4.73
CA ALA A 126 7.88 22.40 -3.88
C ALA A 126 7.95 20.96 -4.44
N PHE A 127 6.83 20.45 -4.97
CA PHE A 127 6.78 19.14 -5.62
C PHE A 127 7.70 19.08 -6.86
N ALA A 128 7.64 20.09 -7.73
CA ALA A 128 8.47 20.15 -8.93
C ALA A 128 9.97 20.25 -8.60
N VAL A 129 10.34 21.07 -7.61
CA VAL A 129 11.73 21.20 -7.15
C VAL A 129 12.26 19.86 -6.64
N LEU A 130 11.49 19.15 -5.79
CA LEU A 130 11.88 17.84 -5.28
C LEU A 130 12.03 16.81 -6.42
N ARG A 131 11.03 16.72 -7.31
CA ARG A 131 11.06 15.82 -8.48
C ARG A 131 12.29 16.08 -9.35
N ASP A 132 12.53 17.34 -9.70
CA ASP A 132 13.61 17.71 -10.63
C ASP A 132 14.99 17.54 -9.97
N ALA A 133 15.11 17.77 -8.67
CA ALA A 133 16.33 17.51 -7.92
C ALA A 133 16.67 16.01 -7.90
N MET A 134 15.67 15.14 -7.65
CA MET A 134 15.85 13.68 -7.71
C MET A 134 16.22 13.21 -9.12
N ALA A 135 15.56 13.76 -10.15
CA ALA A 135 15.86 13.44 -11.55
C ALA A 135 17.30 13.79 -11.93
N LYS A 136 17.76 15.01 -11.57
CA LYS A 136 19.14 15.46 -11.81
C LYS A 136 20.16 14.58 -11.11
N LYS A 137 19.88 14.17 -9.87
CA LYS A 137 20.76 13.30 -9.08
C LYS A 137 20.64 11.82 -9.41
N ARG A 138 19.65 11.42 -10.24
CA ARG A 138 19.35 10.02 -10.59
C ARG A 138 19.13 9.15 -9.36
N VAL A 139 18.39 9.67 -8.39
CA VAL A 139 18.06 8.97 -7.14
C VAL A 139 16.56 8.77 -7.00
N ALA A 140 16.19 7.77 -6.21
CA ALA A 140 14.86 7.50 -5.73
C ALA A 140 14.82 7.70 -4.21
N ALA A 141 13.68 8.16 -3.68
CA ALA A 141 13.48 8.33 -2.25
C ALA A 141 12.82 7.08 -1.64
N ARG A 142 13.34 6.61 -0.49
CA ARG A 142 12.70 5.58 0.33
C ARG A 142 11.84 6.24 1.40
N SER A 143 10.62 5.74 1.58
CA SER A 143 9.65 6.22 2.58
C SER A 143 8.76 5.07 3.03
N CYS A 144 7.96 5.29 4.07
CA CYS A 144 6.84 4.42 4.44
C CYS A 144 5.50 5.14 4.24
N VAL A 145 4.46 4.39 3.89
CA VAL A 145 3.08 4.88 3.82
C VAL A 145 2.12 3.88 4.42
N VAL A 146 1.04 4.36 5.05
CA VAL A 146 -0.07 3.51 5.46
C VAL A 146 -1.16 3.52 4.38
N LEU A 147 -1.26 2.43 3.63
CA LEU A 147 -2.33 2.19 2.65
C LEU A 147 -3.19 1.02 3.12
N TYR A 148 -4.52 1.16 3.00
CA TYR A 148 -5.49 0.12 3.40
C TYR A 148 -5.22 -0.47 4.78
N GLN A 149 -4.88 0.41 5.74
CA GLN A 149 -4.57 0.07 7.12
C GLN A 149 -3.32 -0.82 7.32
N ARG A 150 -2.41 -0.89 6.35
CA ARG A 150 -1.11 -1.58 6.48
C ARG A 150 0.02 -0.63 6.13
N GLY A 151 1.10 -0.67 6.91
CA GLY A 151 2.36 -0.02 6.56
C GLY A 151 2.95 -0.67 5.30
N ARG A 152 3.50 0.17 4.44
CA ARG A 152 4.14 -0.21 3.18
C ARG A 152 5.43 0.56 3.04
N GLU A 153 6.53 -0.17 2.88
CA GLU A 153 7.74 0.44 2.36
C GLU A 153 7.52 0.79 0.90
N VAL A 154 7.93 2.00 0.52
CA VAL A 154 7.71 2.53 -0.81
C VAL A 154 8.97 3.21 -1.33
N LEU A 155 9.10 3.13 -2.65
CA LEU A 155 10.10 3.86 -3.39
C LEU A 155 9.43 4.94 -4.25
N ILE A 156 9.93 6.17 -4.17
CA ILE A 156 9.41 7.31 -4.92
C ILE A 156 10.46 7.74 -5.93
N GLN A 157 10.09 7.73 -7.21
CA GLN A 157 10.95 8.06 -8.34
C GLN A 157 10.39 9.23 -9.14
N PRO A 158 11.24 10.11 -9.70
CA PRO A 158 10.79 11.10 -10.66
C PRO A 158 10.19 10.43 -11.89
N PHE A 159 9.02 10.89 -12.34
CA PHE A 159 8.34 10.31 -13.50
C PHE A 159 7.57 11.38 -14.28
N GLU A 160 8.13 11.80 -15.42
CA GLU A 160 7.59 12.86 -16.26
C GLU A 160 7.20 14.13 -15.46
N LYS A 161 5.92 14.51 -15.48
CA LYS A 161 5.37 15.66 -14.74
C LYS A 161 5.01 15.32 -13.30
N GLY A 162 4.98 14.05 -12.93
CA GLY A 162 4.66 13.56 -11.59
C GLY A 162 5.83 12.82 -10.96
N MET A 163 5.49 11.89 -10.07
CA MET A 163 6.41 10.91 -9.51
C MET A 163 5.73 9.53 -9.50
N LEU A 164 6.53 8.48 -9.57
CA LEU A 164 6.09 7.10 -9.42
C LEU A 164 6.37 6.66 -7.98
N LEU A 165 5.33 6.22 -7.27
CA LEU A 165 5.45 5.59 -5.96
C LEU A 165 5.19 4.10 -6.14
N THR A 166 6.14 3.26 -5.75
CA THR A 166 6.05 1.81 -5.91
C THR A 166 6.14 1.14 -4.54
N GLU A 167 5.14 0.31 -4.20
CA GLU A 167 5.22 -0.59 -3.02
C GLU A 167 6.38 -1.57 -3.22
N LEU A 168 7.16 -1.80 -2.17
CA LEU A 168 8.29 -2.72 -2.16
C LEU A 168 7.90 -4.06 -1.54
N ARG A 169 8.36 -5.15 -2.15
CA ARG A 169 8.37 -6.48 -1.53
C ARG A 169 9.35 -6.48 -0.37
N THR A 170 9.00 -7.21 0.69
CA THR A 170 9.91 -7.34 1.84
C THR A 170 10.97 -8.39 1.53
N HIS A 171 12.19 -8.23 2.06
CA HIS A 171 13.27 -9.20 1.85
C HIS A 171 12.88 -10.65 2.23
N ASN A 172 12.08 -10.83 3.27
CA ASN A 172 11.58 -12.15 3.70
C ASN A 172 10.63 -12.82 2.68
N GLU A 173 10.07 -12.06 1.73
CA GLU A 173 9.24 -12.58 0.65
C GLU A 173 10.08 -13.03 -0.56
N MET A 174 11.37 -12.66 -0.59
CA MET A 174 12.27 -12.98 -1.69
C MET A 174 12.88 -14.36 -1.49
N THR A 175 12.80 -15.18 -2.52
CA THR A 175 13.53 -16.45 -2.56
C THR A 175 15.00 -16.19 -2.88
N SER A 176 15.92 -16.81 -2.14
CA SER A 176 17.36 -16.66 -2.37
C SER A 176 17.77 -17.26 -3.71
N GLU A 177 18.60 -16.53 -4.45
CA GLU A 177 19.20 -16.96 -5.71
C GLU A 177 20.11 -18.17 -5.50
N ASP A 178 20.89 -18.17 -4.41
CA ASP A 178 21.80 -19.27 -4.08
C ASP A 178 21.04 -20.59 -3.92
N THR A 179 19.84 -20.55 -3.34
CA THR A 179 19.00 -21.74 -3.16
C THR A 179 18.44 -22.24 -4.48
N VAL A 180 18.13 -21.34 -5.43
CA VAL A 180 17.45 -21.69 -6.69
C VAL A 180 18.44 -22.02 -7.80
N PHE A 181 19.59 -21.35 -7.83
CA PHE A 181 20.58 -21.44 -8.91
C PHE A 181 21.80 -22.28 -8.57
N ASN A 182 21.85 -22.94 -7.40
CA ASN A 182 22.98 -23.76 -6.98
C ASN A 182 23.45 -24.78 -8.06
N ASP A 183 22.50 -25.34 -8.81
CA ASP A 183 22.76 -26.35 -9.85
C ASP A 183 22.69 -25.80 -11.28
N VAL A 184 22.49 -24.49 -11.45
CA VAL A 184 22.38 -23.83 -12.76
C VAL A 184 23.77 -23.35 -13.20
N LYS A 185 24.24 -23.86 -14.35
CA LYS A 185 25.53 -23.49 -14.97
C LYS A 185 25.43 -22.29 -15.88
#